data_AF-A0AAW0XXA0-F1
#
_entry.id   AF-A0AAW0XXA0-F1
#
_cell.length_a   1.000
_cell.length_b   1.000
_cell.length_c   1.000
_cell.angle_alpha   90.00
_cell.angle_beta   90.00
_cell.angle_gamma   90.00
#
_symmetry.space_group_name_H-M   'P 1'
#
loop_
_entity.id
_entity.type
_entity.pdbx_description
1 polymer ?
#
loop_
_entity_poly.entity_id
_entity_poly.type
_entity_poly.pdbx_seq_one_letter_code
_entity_poly.pdbx_strand_id
1 'polypeptide(L)'
;MGRAVRGEGILNTSVSYYLPYGILIQDPNPEEECLQAQVEIPRWGTRILTSLYVMEGTENLEDEVFLKRHTKPEQDEKRRKRWDLQRMREQRHYERLRERYEGRQNPCEPEVSGYHSLWPNPESAVYLHVDDCLPVCAFGQPMARIPPQEFVLPWLSSRCQDGVSTRRRKRP
;
A
#
# COMPACT_ATOMS: atom_id res chain seq x y z
N MET A 1 -46.11 -22.05 -41.38
CA MET A 1 -44.76 -21.85 -41.92
C MET A 1 -44.00 -20.90 -41.01
N GLY A 2 -43.10 -21.40 -40.15
CA GLY A 2 -42.25 -20.57 -39.29
C GLY A 2 -40.81 -20.68 -39.77
N ARG A 3 -40.18 -19.55 -40.13
CA ARG A 3 -38.78 -19.50 -40.53
C ARG A 3 -37.90 -19.72 -39.29
N ALA A 4 -37.04 -20.74 -39.36
CA ALA A 4 -35.95 -20.92 -38.41
C ALA A 4 -34.85 -19.88 -38.68
N VAL A 5 -34.57 -19.04 -37.70
CA VAL A 5 -33.40 -18.13 -37.71
C VAL A 5 -32.19 -18.98 -37.33
N ARG A 6 -31.31 -19.24 -38.30
CA ARG A 6 -29.99 -19.82 -38.06
C ARG A 6 -29.06 -18.70 -37.57
N GLY A 7 -28.88 -18.60 -36.25
CA GLY A 7 -27.84 -17.78 -35.64
C GLY A 7 -26.63 -18.64 -35.32
N GLU A 8 -25.46 -18.24 -35.82
CA GLU A 8 -24.19 -18.89 -35.58
C GLU A 8 -23.77 -18.77 -34.09
N GLY A 9 -23.33 -19.89 -33.51
CA GLY A 9 -22.12 -19.89 -32.69
C GLY A 9 -22.15 -19.30 -31.28
N ILE A 10 -23.29 -19.18 -30.60
CA ILE A 10 -23.28 -19.00 -29.13
C ILE A 10 -23.91 -20.25 -28.52
N LEU A 11 -23.11 -21.03 -27.79
CA LEU A 11 -23.61 -22.12 -26.96
C LEU A 11 -24.36 -21.51 -25.78
N ASN A 12 -25.67 -21.38 -25.90
CA ASN A 12 -26.54 -21.04 -24.80
C ASN A 12 -26.76 -22.30 -23.96
N THR A 13 -26.44 -22.23 -22.66
CA THR A 13 -26.88 -23.27 -21.74
C THR A 13 -28.38 -23.10 -21.51
N SER A 14 -29.17 -24.16 -21.69
CA SER A 14 -30.58 -24.18 -21.32
C SER A 14 -30.81 -24.16 -19.80
N VAL A 15 -29.72 -24.15 -19.03
CA VAL A 15 -29.70 -24.21 -17.58
C VAL A 15 -28.95 -23.00 -17.07
N SER A 16 -29.57 -22.26 -16.15
CA SER A 16 -28.92 -21.17 -15.42
C SER A 16 -27.74 -21.73 -14.62
N TYR A 17 -26.58 -21.06 -14.70
CA TYR A 17 -25.41 -21.45 -13.90
C TYR A 17 -25.79 -21.48 -12.42
N TYR A 18 -25.37 -22.53 -11.73
CA TYR A 18 -25.53 -22.65 -10.29
C TYR A 18 -24.76 -21.52 -9.59
N LEU A 19 -25.50 -20.54 -9.09
CA LEU A 19 -24.97 -19.53 -8.17
C LEU A 19 -25.09 -20.11 -6.75
N PRO A 20 -23.98 -20.34 -6.04
CA PRO A 20 -24.03 -20.85 -4.68
C PRO A 20 -24.71 -19.80 -3.78
N TYR A 21 -25.97 -20.08 -3.46
CA TYR A 21 -26.78 -19.48 -2.40
C TYR A 21 -27.06 -17.97 -2.47
N GLY A 22 -28.31 -17.63 -2.75
CA GLY A 22 -29.05 -16.71 -1.89
C GLY A 22 -28.95 -15.20 -2.17
N ILE A 23 -28.18 -14.74 -3.14
CA ILE A 23 -28.37 -13.38 -3.66
C ILE A 23 -29.53 -13.44 -4.64
N LEU A 24 -30.75 -13.45 -4.11
CA LEU A 24 -31.80 -12.65 -4.73
C LEU A 24 -31.14 -11.29 -4.96
N ILE A 25 -31.13 -10.80 -6.19
CA ILE A 25 -30.90 -9.39 -6.44
C ILE A 25 -32.07 -8.69 -5.74
N GLN A 26 -31.95 -8.50 -4.42
CA GLN A 26 -32.70 -7.49 -3.72
C GLN A 26 -32.23 -6.20 -4.37
N ASP A 27 -33.17 -5.40 -4.85
CA ASP A 27 -32.87 -4.01 -5.16
C ASP A 27 -32.07 -3.46 -3.97
N PRO A 28 -30.88 -2.88 -4.21
CA PRO A 28 -29.98 -2.52 -3.12
C PRO A 28 -30.75 -1.65 -2.14
N ASN A 29 -30.67 -2.03 -0.85
CA ASN A 29 -31.21 -1.22 0.24
C ASN A 29 -30.70 0.22 0.05
N PRO A 30 -31.56 1.26 0.05
CA PRO A 30 -31.12 2.64 -0.16
C PRO A 30 -30.02 3.10 0.80
N GLU A 31 -29.89 2.44 1.96
CA GLU A 31 -28.82 2.68 2.93
C GLU A 31 -27.45 2.14 2.49
N GLU A 32 -27.41 1.03 1.74
CA GLU A 32 -26.15 0.45 1.21
C GLU A 32 -25.62 1.22 -0.01
N GLU A 33 -26.48 1.81 -0.84
CA GLU A 33 -26.05 2.74 -1.90
C GLU A 33 -25.38 3.98 -1.32
N CYS A 34 -25.81 4.42 -0.13
CA CYS A 34 -25.23 5.58 0.54
C CYS A 34 -23.81 5.31 1.09
N LEU A 35 -23.54 4.07 1.55
CA LEU A 35 -22.21 3.63 1.97
C LEU A 35 -21.29 3.36 0.78
N GLN A 36 -21.82 2.83 -0.32
CA GLN A 36 -21.09 2.67 -1.59
C GLN A 36 -20.75 4.02 -2.25
N ALA A 37 -21.56 5.06 -2.04
CA ALA A 37 -21.25 6.42 -2.51
C ALA A 37 -20.10 7.09 -1.72
N GLN A 38 -19.81 6.59 -0.52
CA GLN A 38 -18.75 7.13 0.34
C GLN A 38 -17.35 6.58 -0.01
N VAL A 39 -17.28 5.56 -0.85
CA VAL A 39 -16.04 4.97 -1.37
C VAL A 39 -16.06 5.10 -2.89
N GLU A 40 -14.98 5.61 -3.50
CA GLU A 40 -14.86 5.71 -4.96
C GLU A 40 -14.68 4.31 -5.60
N ILE A 41 -15.72 3.49 -5.57
CA ILE A 41 -15.70 2.14 -6.13
C ILE A 41 -16.12 2.22 -7.60
N PRO A 42 -15.28 1.76 -8.55
CA PRO A 42 -15.68 1.69 -9.95
C PRO A 42 -16.87 0.73 -10.11
N ARG A 43 -17.97 1.23 -10.67
CA ARG A 43 -19.18 0.44 -10.93
C ARG A 43 -19.15 -0.16 -12.34
N TRP A 44 -19.58 -1.42 -12.48
CA TRP A 44 -19.88 -2.03 -13.77
C TRP A 44 -21.40 -2.18 -13.95
N GLY A 45 -21.87 -2.21 -15.19
CA GLY A 45 -23.28 -2.33 -15.51
C GLY A 45 -23.51 -3.04 -16.83
N THR A 46 -24.68 -3.66 -16.98
CA THR A 46 -25.04 -4.39 -18.19
C THR A 46 -25.29 -3.42 -19.34
N ARG A 47 -24.54 -3.57 -20.43
CA ARG A 47 -24.78 -2.88 -21.70
C ARG A 47 -25.03 -3.91 -22.78
N ILE A 48 -26.15 -3.78 -23.48
CA ILE A 48 -26.46 -4.63 -24.63
C ILE A 48 -25.62 -4.13 -25.80
N LEU A 49 -24.69 -4.96 -26.26
CA LEU A 49 -23.89 -4.69 -27.46
C LEU A 49 -24.62 -5.25 -28.67
N THR A 50 -25.03 -4.38 -29.59
CA THR A 50 -25.54 -4.79 -30.90
C THR A 50 -24.37 -5.01 -31.85
N SER A 51 -24.29 -6.20 -32.45
CA SER A 51 -23.30 -6.48 -33.50
C SER A 51 -23.60 -5.61 -34.72
N LEU A 52 -22.87 -4.50 -34.85
CA LEU A 52 -22.90 -3.62 -36.02
C LEU A 52 -21.50 -3.65 -36.60
N TYR A 53 -21.36 -4.23 -37.79
CA TYR A 53 -20.12 -4.12 -38.55
C TYR A 53 -20.02 -2.71 -39.13
N VAL A 54 -19.04 -1.93 -38.67
CA VAL A 54 -18.74 -0.59 -39.16
C VAL A 54 -17.33 -0.61 -39.75
N MET A 55 -17.21 -0.22 -41.03
CA MET A 55 -15.93 -0.24 -41.76
C MET A 55 -14.88 0.72 -41.17
N GLU A 56 -15.33 1.78 -40.49
CA GLU A 56 -14.46 2.69 -39.75
C GLU A 56 -14.31 2.26 -38.30
N GLY A 57 -13.07 2.19 -37.81
CA GLY A 57 -12.79 1.92 -36.39
C GLY A 57 -12.66 0.45 -36.00
N THR A 58 -12.68 -0.49 -36.95
CA THR A 58 -12.36 -1.89 -36.64
C THR A 58 -10.85 -2.00 -36.38
N GLU A 59 -10.47 -2.29 -35.13
CA GLU A 59 -9.08 -2.57 -34.80
C GLU A 59 -8.64 -3.93 -35.37
N ASN A 60 -7.37 -4.02 -35.78
CA ASN A 60 -6.82 -5.29 -36.22
C ASN A 60 -6.57 -6.18 -34.98
N LEU A 61 -7.26 -7.32 -34.94
CA LEU A 61 -7.23 -8.31 -33.86
C LEU A 61 -6.25 -9.47 -34.12
N GLU A 62 -5.42 -9.39 -35.16
CA GLU A 62 -4.38 -10.37 -35.43
C GLU A 62 -3.31 -10.40 -34.33
N ASP A 63 -2.82 -11.59 -33.99
CA ASP A 63 -1.81 -11.81 -32.95
C ASP A 63 -0.53 -10.97 -33.17
N GLU A 64 -0.15 -10.76 -34.43
CA GLU A 64 1.03 -9.95 -34.78
C GLU A 64 0.93 -8.51 -34.25
N VAL A 65 -0.27 -7.92 -34.25
CA VAL A 65 -0.50 -6.55 -33.79
C VAL A 65 -0.27 -6.47 -32.28
N PHE A 66 -0.78 -7.46 -31.54
CA PHE A 66 -0.55 -7.56 -30.10
C PHE A 66 0.91 -7.87 -29.79
N LEU A 67 1.58 -8.76 -30.54
CA LEU A 67 3.00 -9.04 -30.37
C LEU A 67 3.83 -7.77 -30.53
N LYS A 68 3.60 -7.00 -31.60
CA LYS A 68 4.29 -5.74 -31.87
C LYS A 68 4.03 -4.71 -30.76
N ARG A 69 2.78 -4.58 -30.31
CA ARG A 69 2.38 -3.67 -29.21
C ARG A 69 3.06 -4.04 -27.89
N HIS A 70 3.21 -5.33 -27.59
CA HIS A 70 3.76 -5.82 -26.33
C HIS A 70 5.29 -6.04 -26.33
N THR A 71 5.95 -5.99 -27.48
CA THR A 71 7.39 -6.27 -27.59
C THR A 71 8.23 -5.36 -26.67
N LYS A 72 7.94 -4.07 -26.63
CA LYS A 72 8.67 -3.10 -25.79
C LYS A 72 8.42 -3.30 -24.28
N PRO A 73 7.17 -3.31 -23.77
CA PRO A 73 6.93 -3.51 -22.35
C PRO A 73 7.46 -4.85 -21.84
N GLU A 74 7.36 -5.92 -22.63
CA GLU A 74 7.94 -7.21 -22.29
C GLU A 74 9.47 -7.15 -22.13
N GLN A 75 10.17 -6.50 -23.07
CA GLN A 75 11.62 -6.34 -22.99
C GLN A 75 12.03 -5.49 -21.79
N ASP A 76 11.28 -4.44 -21.48
CA ASP A 76 11.56 -3.57 -20.34
C ASP A 76 11.39 -4.32 -19.02
N GLU A 77 10.34 -5.12 -18.87
CA GLU A 77 10.16 -6.01 -17.71
C GLU A 77 11.29 -7.03 -17.59
N LYS A 78 11.69 -7.67 -18.70
CA LYS A 78 12.83 -8.60 -18.72
C LYS A 78 14.14 -7.92 -18.29
N ARG A 79 14.36 -6.66 -18.71
CA ARG A 79 15.53 -5.86 -18.30
C ARG A 79 15.50 -5.55 -16.80
N ARG A 80 14.35 -5.10 -16.27
CA ARG A 80 14.18 -4.85 -14.83
C ARG A 80 14.42 -6.11 -14.01
N LYS A 81 13.84 -7.25 -14.39
CA LYS A 81 14.07 -8.53 -13.71
C LYS A 81 15.54 -8.92 -13.62
N ARG A 82 16.32 -8.71 -14.70
CA ARG A 82 17.78 -8.97 -14.68
C ARG A 82 18.51 -8.02 -13.74
N TRP A 83 18.16 -6.75 -13.78
CA TRP A 83 18.74 -5.72 -12.91
C TRP A 83 18.48 -5.99 -11.43
N ASP A 84 17.24 -6.33 -11.07
CA ASP A 84 16.86 -6.65 -9.69
C ASP A 84 17.56 -7.91 -9.20
N LEU A 85 17.67 -8.93 -10.05
CA LEU A 85 18.41 -10.15 -9.72
C LEU A 85 19.90 -9.87 -9.49
N GLN A 86 20.51 -9.01 -10.31
CA GLN A 86 21.89 -8.59 -10.12
C GLN A 86 22.05 -7.84 -8.79
N ARG A 87 21.19 -6.86 -8.53
CA ARG A 87 21.20 -6.08 -7.28
C ARG A 87 21.06 -6.98 -6.05
N MET A 88 20.15 -7.96 -6.07
CA MET A 88 20.01 -8.92 -4.97
C MET A 88 21.27 -9.76 -4.76
N ARG A 89 21.96 -10.18 -5.83
CA ARG A 89 23.21 -10.95 -5.72
C ARG A 89 24.33 -10.10 -5.12
N GLU A 90 24.46 -8.86 -5.59
CA GLU A 90 25.43 -7.88 -5.08
C GLU A 90 25.17 -7.58 -3.61
N GLN A 91 23.92 -7.30 -3.24
CA GLN A 91 23.53 -7.05 -1.86
C GLN A 91 23.87 -8.23 -0.94
N ARG A 92 23.50 -9.46 -1.33
CA ARG A 92 23.88 -10.67 -0.57
C ARG A 92 25.39 -10.87 -0.47
N HIS A 93 26.16 -10.41 -1.46
CA HIS A 93 27.62 -10.50 -1.41
C HIS A 93 28.19 -9.47 -0.42
N TYR A 94 27.69 -8.23 -0.47
CA TYR A 94 28.06 -7.17 0.48
C TYR A 94 27.69 -7.53 1.92
N GLU A 95 26.49 -8.06 2.16
CA GLU A 95 26.04 -8.52 3.48
C GLU A 95 26.94 -9.62 4.03
N ARG A 96 27.22 -10.67 3.23
CA ARG A 96 28.17 -11.73 3.62
C ARG A 96 29.58 -11.22 3.90
N LEU A 97 30.03 -10.20 3.18
CA LEU A 97 31.34 -9.60 3.42
C LEU A 97 31.32 -8.81 4.74
N ARG A 98 30.26 -8.03 4.97
CA ARG A 98 30.04 -7.26 6.20
C ARG A 98 30.01 -8.14 7.44
N GLU A 99 29.26 -9.25 7.42
CA GLU A 99 29.21 -10.23 8.51
C GLU A 99 30.61 -10.76 8.87
N ARG A 100 31.49 -10.98 7.89
CA ARG A 100 32.88 -11.41 8.16
C ARG A 100 33.71 -10.32 8.84
N TYR A 101 33.51 -9.05 8.49
CA TYR A 101 34.22 -7.95 9.14
C TYR A 101 33.72 -7.76 10.57
N GLU A 102 32.39 -7.73 10.77
CA GLU A 102 31.76 -7.58 12.08
C GLU A 102 32.05 -8.80 12.98
N GLY A 103 32.05 -10.02 12.42
CA GLY A 103 32.41 -11.24 13.14
C GLY A 103 33.91 -11.36 13.48
N ARG A 104 34.79 -10.68 12.74
CA ARG A 104 36.23 -10.59 13.05
C ARG A 104 36.56 -9.46 14.03
N GLN A 105 35.73 -8.42 14.10
CA GLN A 105 35.90 -7.30 15.03
C GLN A 105 35.46 -7.63 16.47
N ASN A 106 34.78 -8.76 16.70
CA ASN A 106 34.33 -9.18 18.03
C ASN A 106 34.93 -10.52 18.51
N PRO A 107 36.25 -10.68 18.74
CA PRO A 107 36.76 -11.80 19.53
C PRO A 107 36.78 -11.52 21.04
N CYS A 108 36.44 -10.30 21.49
CA CYS A 108 36.62 -9.89 22.88
C CYS A 108 35.67 -8.75 23.27
N GLU A 109 34.38 -9.04 23.43
CA GLU A 109 33.53 -8.31 24.40
C GLU A 109 32.47 -9.27 24.96
N PRO A 110 32.26 -9.29 26.30
CA PRO A 110 31.29 -10.17 26.92
C PRO A 110 29.88 -9.66 26.57
N GLU A 111 29.04 -10.56 26.06
CA GLU A 111 27.58 -10.48 25.93
C GLU A 111 26.94 -9.09 26.10
N VAL A 112 27.28 -8.14 25.23
CA VAL A 112 26.41 -6.99 25.02
C VAL A 112 25.38 -7.47 24.03
N SER A 113 24.24 -7.94 24.53
CA SER A 113 23.04 -8.17 23.73
C SER A 113 22.88 -7.01 22.77
N GLY A 114 23.18 -7.24 21.49
CA GLY A 114 23.19 -6.20 20.48
C GLY A 114 21.80 -5.59 20.40
N TYR A 115 21.64 -4.39 20.95
CA TYR A 115 20.46 -3.57 20.74
C TYR A 115 20.51 -3.06 19.29
N HIS A 116 20.28 -3.96 18.33
CA HIS A 116 20.15 -3.62 16.91
C HIS A 116 18.88 -2.80 16.63
N SER A 117 17.99 -2.71 17.63
CA SER A 117 16.73 -2.00 17.56
C SER A 117 16.33 -1.56 18.97
N LEU A 118 15.81 -0.33 19.09
CA LEU A 118 15.10 0.13 20.29
C LEU A 118 13.64 -0.37 20.31
N TRP A 119 13.21 -1.10 19.27
CA TRP A 119 11.88 -1.67 19.16
C TRP A 119 11.80 -3.04 19.82
N PRO A 120 10.68 -3.36 20.50
CA PRO A 120 10.42 -4.70 21.02
C PRO A 120 10.49 -5.75 19.90
N ASN A 121 11.03 -6.94 20.21
CA ASN A 121 11.01 -8.05 19.26
C ASN A 121 9.58 -8.59 19.11
N PRO A 122 8.99 -8.66 17.90
CA PRO A 122 7.65 -9.20 17.71
C PRO A 122 7.51 -10.65 18.22
N GLU A 123 8.56 -11.47 18.15
CA GLU A 123 8.54 -12.85 18.65
C GLU A 123 8.47 -12.94 20.19
N SER A 124 8.72 -11.83 20.89
CA SER A 124 8.64 -11.76 22.36
C SER A 124 7.26 -11.36 22.88
N ALA A 125 6.26 -11.22 22.01
CA ALA A 125 4.89 -10.86 22.40
C ALA A 125 4.23 -12.00 23.20
N VAL A 126 3.96 -11.75 24.49
CA VAL A 126 3.37 -12.74 25.42
C VAL A 126 1.84 -12.70 25.42
N TYR A 127 1.23 -11.55 25.16
CA TYR A 127 -0.22 -11.37 25.22
C TYR A 127 -0.72 -10.33 24.20
N LEU A 128 -1.98 -10.47 23.82
CA LEU A 128 -2.70 -9.49 23.02
C LEU A 128 -3.56 -8.64 23.95
N HIS A 129 -3.29 -7.33 23.99
CA HIS A 129 -4.09 -6.35 24.72
C HIS A 129 -5.16 -5.78 23.79
N VAL A 130 -6.43 -5.93 24.16
CA VAL A 130 -7.56 -5.29 23.48
C VAL A 130 -8.04 -4.16 24.38
N ASP A 131 -7.98 -2.94 23.88
CA ASP A 131 -8.39 -1.74 24.60
C ASP A 131 -9.57 -1.07 23.86
N ASP A 132 -10.57 -0.62 24.61
CA ASP A 132 -11.73 0.09 24.06
C ASP A 132 -11.40 1.55 23.71
N CYS A 133 -10.21 2.04 24.12
CA CYS A 133 -9.75 3.39 23.89
C CYS A 133 -8.67 3.44 22.79
N LEU A 134 -8.94 4.16 21.69
CA LEU A 134 -7.95 4.41 20.65
C LEU A 134 -6.97 5.51 21.11
N PRO A 135 -5.64 5.30 21.10
CA PRO A 135 -4.69 6.32 21.51
C PRO A 135 -4.63 7.47 20.50
N VAL A 136 -4.37 8.68 20.99
CA VAL A 136 -4.03 9.82 20.13
C VAL A 136 -2.63 9.59 19.58
N CYS A 137 -2.49 9.57 18.27
CA CYS A 137 -1.21 9.29 17.59
C CYS A 137 -0.67 10.52 16.87
N ALA A 138 0.65 10.67 16.86
CA ALA A 138 1.39 11.61 16.01
C ALA A 138 2.50 10.85 15.30
N PHE A 139 2.69 11.07 13.98
CA PHE A 139 3.67 10.36 13.15
C PHE A 139 3.58 8.81 13.22
N GLY A 140 2.37 8.27 13.38
CA GLY A 140 2.15 6.83 13.48
C GLY A 140 2.57 6.22 14.82
N GLN A 141 2.85 7.03 15.84
CA GLN A 141 3.19 6.61 17.19
C GLN A 141 2.21 7.19 18.22
N PRO A 142 1.78 6.44 19.26
CA PRO A 142 0.99 6.98 20.36
C PRO A 142 1.70 8.17 21.03
N MET A 143 0.98 9.25 21.28
CA MET A 143 1.55 10.42 21.95
C MET A 143 1.89 10.11 23.42
N ALA A 144 3.10 10.47 23.82
CA ALA A 144 3.52 10.39 25.22
C ALA A 144 2.74 11.39 26.09
N ARG A 145 2.50 11.04 27.36
CA ARG A 145 1.97 11.98 28.36
C ARG A 145 3.08 12.90 28.82
N ILE A 146 3.01 14.17 28.44
CA ILE A 146 3.96 15.21 28.84
C ILE A 146 3.37 15.94 30.06
N PRO A 147 4.08 16.05 31.20
CA PRO A 147 3.61 16.84 32.33
C PRO A 147 3.56 18.33 31.95
N PRO A 148 2.63 19.12 32.53
CA PRO A 148 2.59 20.56 32.29
C PRO A 148 3.93 21.22 32.65
N GLN A 149 4.52 21.96 31.71
CA GLN A 149 5.78 22.66 31.87
C GLN A 149 5.79 23.93 31.02
N GLU A 150 6.42 25.00 31.52
CA GLU A 150 6.66 26.20 30.71
C GLU A 150 7.71 25.93 29.63
N PHE A 151 7.55 26.57 28.48
CA PHE A 151 8.49 26.45 27.38
C PHE A 151 9.83 27.13 27.72
N VAL A 152 10.93 26.40 27.56
CA VAL A 152 12.29 26.93 27.76
C VAL A 152 13.15 26.53 26.57
N LEU A 153 14.00 27.45 26.11
CA LEU A 153 14.99 27.12 25.08
C LEU A 153 16.14 26.32 25.70
N PRO A 154 16.49 25.14 25.17
CA PRO A 154 17.49 24.26 25.78
C PRO A 154 18.85 24.94 26.03
N TRP A 155 19.23 25.91 25.19
CA TRP A 155 20.49 26.65 25.27
C TRP A 155 20.46 27.89 26.17
N LEU A 156 19.30 28.28 26.71
CA LEU A 156 19.14 29.38 27.67
C LEU A 156 19.11 28.90 29.12
N SER A 157 18.89 27.61 29.35
CA SER A 157 18.72 26.96 30.65
C SER A 157 19.84 27.23 31.67
N SER A 158 21.05 27.55 31.19
CA SER A 158 22.23 27.77 32.04
C SER A 158 22.69 29.22 32.12
N ARG A 159 22.05 30.16 31.40
CA ARG A 159 22.55 31.54 31.26
C ARG A 159 21.58 32.66 31.65
N CYS A 160 20.40 32.33 32.15
CA CYS A 160 19.42 33.34 32.57
C CYS A 160 18.78 32.97 33.91
N GLN A 161 19.56 33.03 34.99
CA GLN A 161 18.98 33.42 36.29
C GLN A 161 19.02 34.93 36.52
N ASP A 162 19.75 35.68 35.68
CA ASP A 162 19.71 37.14 35.73
C ASP A 162 18.60 37.66 34.82
N GLY A 163 17.51 38.08 35.46
CA GLY A 163 16.27 38.49 34.81
C GLY A 163 16.48 39.57 33.76
N VAL A 164 16.06 39.27 32.52
CA VAL A 164 15.85 40.30 31.50
C VAL A 164 14.54 41.02 31.83
N SER A 165 14.62 41.97 32.76
CA SER A 165 13.59 43.01 32.92
C SER A 165 13.52 43.81 31.63
N THR A 166 12.45 43.63 30.87
CA THR A 166 12.15 44.41 29.66
C THR A 166 11.75 45.85 30.04
N ARG A 167 12.72 46.67 30.48
CA ARG A 167 12.52 48.12 30.54
C ARG A 167 12.46 48.67 29.11
N ARG A 168 11.25 48.82 28.57
CA ARG A 168 10.96 49.63 27.38
C ARG A 168 11.51 51.04 27.63
N ARG A 169 12.61 51.40 26.95
CA ARG A 169 13.07 52.79 26.88
C ARG A 169 12.10 53.55 25.97
N LYS A 170 11.25 54.40 26.57
CA LYS A 170 10.58 55.50 25.86
C LYS A 170 11.67 56.44 25.35
N ARG A 171 11.74 56.65 24.03
CA ARG A 171 12.56 57.70 23.43
C ARG A 171 11.80 59.04 23.53
N PRO A 172 12.50 60.17 23.77
CA PRO A 172 11.92 61.51 23.67
C PRO A 172 11.54 61.83 22.22
#